data_AF-A0A0N4Y4P2-F1
#
_entry.id   AF-A0A0N4Y4P2-F1
#
_cell.length_a   1.000
_cell.length_b   1.000
_cell.length_c   1.000
_cell.angle_alpha   90.00
_cell.angle_beta   90.00
_cell.angle_gamma   90.00
#
_symmetry.space_group_name_H-M   'P 1'
#
loop_
_entity.id
_entity.type
_entity.pdbx_description
1 polymer ?
#
loop_
_entity_poly.entity_id
_entity_poly.type
_entity_poly.pdbx_seq_one_letter_code
_entity_poly.pdbx_strand_id
1 'polypeptide(L)'
;MRLLSILLLHILATINAYKILIYSAPLGYSHTTFMGRIADILQDAGHDVMLFALPEKLREELQPGMLEVWEASSISEQLRLLTTHTVSQLRTCDLLLGDNRTMQLLADEHFDAGITEVLGTCGYGIFDKVGIDHIISTTALGILDTMGDLYDLPRLPSITPC
;
A
#
# COMPACT_ATOMS: atom_id res chain seq x y z
N MET A 1 -1.33 20.50 42.89
CA MET A 1 -0.90 19.12 42.55
C MET A 1 -2.01 18.31 41.89
N ARG A 2 -3.20 18.15 42.49
CA ARG A 2 -4.32 17.36 41.89
C ARG A 2 -4.80 17.85 40.51
N LEU A 3 -4.94 19.17 40.30
CA LEU A 3 -5.33 19.75 39.00
C LEU A 3 -4.28 19.50 37.89
N LEU A 4 -2.99 19.57 38.23
CA LEU A 4 -1.89 19.30 37.30
C LEU A 4 -1.88 17.82 36.88
N SER A 5 -2.16 16.91 37.82
CA SER A 5 -2.27 15.48 37.57
C SER A 5 -3.48 15.12 36.70
N ILE A 6 -4.64 15.78 36.90
CA ILE A 6 -5.84 15.58 36.07
C ILE A 6 -5.60 16.09 34.65
N LEU A 7 -4.96 17.26 34.51
CA LEU A 7 -4.58 17.82 33.21
C LEU A 7 -3.59 16.91 32.47
N LEU A 8 -2.60 16.36 33.17
CA LEU A 8 -1.64 15.41 32.61
C LEU A 8 -2.32 14.11 32.14
N LEU A 9 -3.28 13.59 32.91
CA LEU A 9 -4.05 12.40 32.54
C LEU A 9 -4.91 12.64 31.29
N HIS A 10 -5.48 13.84 31.13
CA HIS A 10 -6.24 14.21 29.94
C HIS A 10 -5.35 14.31 28.71
N ILE A 11 -4.15 14.88 28.83
CA ILE A 11 -3.19 14.98 27.72
C ILE A 11 -2.76 13.58 27.26
N LEU A 12 -2.47 12.67 28.20
CA LEU A 12 -2.13 11.27 27.89
C LEU A 12 -3.28 10.51 27.22
N ALA A 13 -4.54 10.81 27.58
CA ALA A 13 -5.71 10.19 26.97
C ALA A 13 -5.99 10.67 25.53
N THR A 14 -5.38 11.77 25.08
CA THR A 14 -5.54 12.29 23.71
C THR A 14 -4.49 11.78 22.72
N ILE A 15 -3.49 11.01 23.16
CA ILE A 15 -2.54 10.36 22.26
C ILE A 15 -3.21 9.11 21.70
N ASN A 16 -3.71 9.20 20.47
CA ASN A 16 -4.22 8.03 19.75
C ASN A 16 -3.19 7.60 18.70
N ALA A 17 -2.59 6.44 18.91
CA ALA A 17 -1.71 5.81 17.93
C ALA A 17 -2.57 4.86 17.08
N TYR A 18 -2.87 5.27 15.85
CA TYR A 18 -3.48 4.38 14.88
C TYR A 18 -2.59 3.17 14.60
N LYS A 19 -3.23 2.02 14.42
CA LYS A 19 -2.62 0.79 13.92
C LYS A 19 -2.86 0.67 12.43
N ILE A 20 -1.78 0.73 11.64
CA ILE A 20 -1.84 0.92 10.20
C ILE A 20 -1.19 -0.28 9.50
N LEU A 21 -1.94 -0.93 8.62
CA LEU A 21 -1.44 -1.98 7.74
C LEU A 21 -1.04 -1.37 6.40
N ILE A 22 0.23 -1.50 6.03
CA ILE A 22 0.74 -1.02 4.74
C ILE A 22 1.08 -2.22 3.86
N TYR A 23 0.40 -2.37 2.73
CA TYR A 23 0.74 -3.39 1.74
C TYR A 23 1.78 -2.85 0.76
N SER A 24 2.92 -3.53 0.63
CA SER A 24 3.98 -3.18 -0.33
C SER A 24 4.11 -4.24 -1.41
N ALA A 25 3.66 -3.89 -2.61
CA ALA A 25 3.74 -4.76 -3.78
C ALA A 25 5.16 -4.71 -4.40
N PRO A 26 5.72 -5.84 -4.87
CA PRO A 26 7.05 -5.88 -5.49
C PRO A 26 7.01 -5.40 -6.94
N LEU A 27 6.79 -4.10 -7.13
CA LEU A 27 6.70 -3.45 -8.46
C LEU A 27 8.07 -3.00 -8.97
N GLY A 28 8.88 -2.43 -8.10
CA GLY A 28 10.21 -1.92 -8.41
C GLY A 28 10.80 -1.17 -7.23
N TYR A 29 12.09 -0.83 -7.31
CA TYR A 29 12.81 -0.17 -6.22
C TYR A 29 12.16 1.16 -5.79
N SER A 30 11.71 1.97 -6.75
CA SER A 30 11.04 3.25 -6.46
C SER A 30 9.76 3.06 -5.65
N HIS A 31 8.93 2.09 -6.06
CA HIS A 31 7.65 1.77 -5.43
C HIS A 31 7.85 1.22 -4.00
N THR A 32 8.74 0.24 -3.84
CA THR A 32 9.01 -0.33 -2.50
C THR A 32 9.66 0.69 -1.57
N THR A 33 10.53 1.56 -2.09
CA THR A 33 11.10 2.67 -1.32
C THR A 33 10.04 3.69 -0.95
N PHE A 34 9.14 4.05 -1.86
CA PHE A 34 8.04 4.97 -1.59
C PHE A 34 7.14 4.46 -0.45
N MET A 35 6.71 3.19 -0.53
CA MET A 35 5.90 2.57 0.53
C MET A 35 6.66 2.45 1.85
N GLY A 36 7.95 2.11 1.80
CA GLY A 36 8.80 2.06 2.99
C GLY A 36 8.95 3.42 3.67
N ARG A 37 9.10 4.50 2.89
CA ARG A 37 9.18 5.87 3.43
C ARG A 37 7.88 6.30 4.10
N ILE A 38 6.72 5.91 3.57
CA ILE A 38 5.43 6.15 4.22
C ILE A 38 5.39 5.42 5.58
N ALA A 39 5.85 4.17 5.62
CA ALA A 39 5.91 3.39 6.86
C ALA A 39 6.81 4.05 7.91
N ASP A 40 8.03 4.43 7.54
CA ASP A 40 8.99 5.10 8.42
C ASP A 40 8.40 6.39 9.01
N ILE A 41 7.79 7.24 8.18
CA ILE A 41 7.22 8.53 8.62
C ILE A 41 6.08 8.32 9.63
N LEU A 42 5.19 7.35 9.37
CA LEU A 42 4.07 7.06 10.28
C LEU A 42 4.56 6.45 11.60
N GLN A 43 5.58 5.59 11.53
CA GLN A 43 6.19 5.02 12.71
C GLN A 43 6.91 6.09 13.56
N ASP A 44 7.67 6.98 12.92
CA ASP A 44 8.34 8.12 13.58
C ASP A 44 7.33 9.10 14.21
N ALA A 45 6.13 9.20 13.63
CA ALA A 45 5.02 9.97 14.20
C ALA A 45 4.34 9.30 15.40
N GLY A 46 4.70 8.05 15.74
CA GLY A 46 4.20 7.31 16.90
C GLY A 46 3.03 6.37 16.63
N HIS A 47 2.75 6.04 15.36
CA HIS A 47 1.75 5.03 14.98
C HIS A 47 2.31 3.60 15.08
N ASP A 48 1.43 2.62 15.28
CA ASP A 48 1.76 1.20 15.17
C ASP A 48 1.63 0.79 13.70
N VAL A 49 2.75 0.54 13.03
CA VAL A 49 2.78 0.34 11.58
C VAL A 49 3.29 -1.05 11.26
N MET A 50 2.48 -1.82 10.51
CA MET A 50 2.89 -3.09 9.93
C MET A 50 3.08 -2.95 8.42
N LEU A 51 4.32 -3.05 7.95
CA LEU A 51 4.63 -3.16 6.53
C LEU A 51 4.52 -4.62 6.08
N PHE A 52 3.42 -4.96 5.43
CA PHE A 52 3.16 -6.29 4.90
C PHE A 52 3.70 -6.43 3.47
N ALA A 53 4.77 -7.20 3.34
CA ALA A 53 5.36 -7.60 2.07
C ALA A 53 5.02 -9.05 1.74
N LEU A 54 5.01 -9.39 0.44
CA LEU A 54 4.78 -10.76 0.00
C LEU A 54 5.86 -11.71 0.53
N PRO A 55 5.51 -12.97 0.88
CA PRO A 55 6.48 -13.96 1.31
C PRO A 55 7.60 -14.16 0.28
N GLU A 56 8.83 -14.39 0.76
CA GLU A 56 10.03 -14.43 -0.09
C GLU A 56 9.90 -15.33 -1.32
N LYS A 57 9.34 -16.53 -1.15
CA LYS A 57 9.12 -17.48 -2.25
C LYS A 57 8.21 -16.92 -3.36
N LEU A 58 7.10 -16.29 -2.96
CA LEU A 58 6.18 -15.66 -3.91
C LEU A 58 6.82 -14.39 -4.50
N ARG A 59 7.67 -13.72 -3.73
CA ARG A 59 8.45 -12.54 -4.16
C ARG A 59 9.47 -12.92 -5.22
N GLU A 60 10.15 -14.05 -5.09
CA GLU A 60 11.12 -14.58 -6.05
C GLU A 60 10.45 -15.01 -7.37
N GLU A 61 9.25 -15.60 -7.31
CA GLU A 61 8.44 -15.96 -8.48
C GLU A 61 7.90 -14.74 -9.25
N LEU A 62 7.68 -13.62 -8.56
CA LEU A 62 7.32 -12.32 -9.12
C LEU A 62 8.53 -11.49 -9.59
N GLN A 63 9.76 -11.97 -9.34
CA GLN A 63 11.02 -11.30 -9.62
C GLN A 63 11.74 -11.71 -10.94
N PRO A 64 11.12 -12.27 -12.01
CA PRO A 64 11.85 -12.36 -13.28
C PRO A 64 11.87 -10.97 -13.92
N GLY A 65 12.75 -10.11 -13.39
CA GLY A 65 12.91 -8.70 -13.74
C GLY A 65 12.16 -7.78 -12.80
N MET A 66 12.89 -6.91 -12.08
CA MET A 66 12.39 -5.56 -11.81
C MET A 66 11.71 -5.07 -13.09
N LEU A 67 10.57 -4.40 -12.99
CA LEU A 67 9.87 -3.93 -14.18
C LEU A 67 10.80 -3.00 -14.99
N GLU A 68 11.54 -3.55 -15.95
CA GLU A 68 12.48 -2.84 -16.82
C GLU A 68 11.70 -2.12 -17.93
N VAL A 69 10.61 -1.46 -17.54
CA VAL A 69 9.78 -0.62 -18.41
C VAL A 69 10.63 0.42 -19.10
N TRP A 70 11.68 0.89 -18.42
CA TRP A 70 12.60 1.89 -18.95
C TRP A 70 13.53 1.35 -20.04
N GLU A 71 13.73 0.02 -20.11
CA GLU A 71 14.53 -0.62 -21.16
C GLU A 71 13.69 -0.99 -22.40
N ALA A 72 12.36 -1.01 -22.25
CA ALA A 72 11.46 -1.30 -23.35
C ALA A 72 11.53 -0.22 -24.44
N SER A 73 11.63 -0.69 -25.67
CA SER A 73 11.89 0.12 -26.87
C SER A 73 10.64 0.84 -27.40
N SER A 74 9.46 0.44 -26.94
CA SER A 74 8.18 0.95 -27.43
C SER A 74 7.12 1.01 -26.33
N ILE A 75 6.15 1.92 -26.49
CA ILE A 75 4.99 2.04 -25.59
C ILE A 75 4.19 0.73 -25.53
N SER A 76 4.07 0.01 -26.65
CA SER A 76 3.40 -1.30 -26.67
C SER A 76 4.12 -2.34 -25.81
N GLU A 77 5.45 -2.32 -25.82
CA GLU A 77 6.27 -3.23 -25.02
C GLU A 77 6.19 -2.86 -23.54
N GLN A 78 6.25 -1.57 -23.21
CA GLN A 78 6.03 -1.04 -21.87
C GLN A 78 4.65 -1.45 -21.31
N LEU A 79 3.58 -1.26 -22.08
CA LEU A 79 2.23 -1.67 -21.70
C LEU A 79 2.13 -3.20 -21.52
N ARG A 80 2.81 -3.99 -22.35
CA ARG A 80 2.85 -5.45 -22.20
C ARG A 80 3.55 -5.88 -20.91
N LEU A 81 4.66 -5.23 -20.56
CA LEU A 81 5.39 -5.51 -19.32
C LEU A 81 4.53 -5.15 -18.10
N LEU A 82 3.93 -3.95 -18.10
CA LEU A 82 3.01 -3.51 -17.04
C LEU A 82 1.83 -4.48 -16.87
N THR A 83 1.14 -4.83 -17.96
CA THR A 83 -0.02 -5.74 -17.89
C THR A 83 0.36 -7.14 -17.45
N THR A 84 1.49 -7.67 -17.91
CA THR A 84 1.99 -8.99 -17.50
C THR A 84 2.31 -9.01 -16.01
N HIS A 85 2.92 -7.94 -15.49
CA HIS A 85 3.23 -7.81 -14.08
C HIS A 85 1.96 -7.69 -13.22
N THR A 86 1.00 -6.88 -13.64
CA THR A 86 -0.31 -6.81 -12.98
C THR A 86 -0.99 -8.18 -12.91
N VAL A 87 -0.99 -8.94 -14.02
CA VAL A 87 -1.56 -10.31 -14.03
C VAL A 87 -0.80 -11.25 -13.10
N SER A 88 0.53 -11.15 -13.03
CA SER A 88 1.32 -11.95 -12.09
C SER A 88 0.97 -11.62 -10.65
N GLN A 89 0.85 -10.32 -10.32
CA GLN A 89 0.47 -9.88 -8.98
C GLN A 89 -0.91 -10.39 -8.56
N LEU A 90 -1.87 -10.40 -9.48
CA LEU A 90 -3.21 -10.94 -9.20
C LEU A 90 -3.17 -12.43 -8.86
N ARG A 91 -2.41 -13.24 -9.61
CA ARG A 91 -2.27 -14.68 -9.31
C ARG A 91 -1.63 -14.93 -7.94
N THR A 92 -0.60 -14.16 -7.63
CA THR A 92 0.04 -14.24 -6.31
C THR A 92 -0.92 -13.80 -5.21
N CYS A 93 -1.75 -12.81 -5.49
CA CYS A 93 -2.78 -12.37 -4.57
C CYS A 93 -3.80 -13.46 -4.28
N ASP A 94 -4.27 -14.19 -5.30
CA ASP A 94 -5.22 -15.30 -5.10
C ASP A 94 -4.65 -16.36 -4.14
N LEU A 95 -3.36 -16.68 -4.27
CA LEU A 95 -2.67 -17.61 -3.38
C LEU A 95 -2.58 -17.08 -1.96
N LEU A 96 -2.22 -15.80 -1.80
CA LEU A 96 -2.11 -15.15 -0.50
C LEU A 96 -3.47 -15.04 0.20
N LEU A 97 -4.50 -14.58 -0.51
CA LEU A 97 -5.86 -14.52 0.01
C LEU A 97 -6.38 -15.91 0.33
N GLY A 98 -5.92 -16.96 -0.35
CA GLY A 98 -6.21 -18.36 -0.01
C GLY A 98 -5.60 -18.82 1.32
N ASP A 99 -4.56 -18.16 1.82
CA ASP A 99 -3.94 -18.48 3.11
C ASP A 99 -4.77 -17.93 4.28
N ASN A 100 -5.77 -18.70 4.69
CA ASN A 100 -6.63 -18.36 5.81
C ASN A 100 -5.88 -18.13 7.12
N ARG A 101 -4.72 -18.77 7.34
CA ARG A 101 -3.95 -18.56 8.56
C ARG A 101 -3.37 -17.15 8.59
N THR A 102 -2.74 -16.72 7.51
CA THR A 102 -2.19 -15.35 7.43
C THR A 102 -3.30 -14.31 7.49
N MET A 103 -4.43 -14.54 6.82
CA MET A 103 -5.56 -13.61 6.88
C MET A 103 -6.19 -13.52 8.27
N GLN A 104 -6.30 -14.64 9.00
CA GLN A 104 -6.77 -14.63 10.39
C GLN A 104 -5.81 -13.87 11.29
N LEU A 105 -4.50 -14.11 11.17
CA LEU A 105 -3.50 -13.36 11.94
C LEU A 105 -3.62 -11.85 11.70
N LEU A 106 -3.77 -11.42 10.45
CA LEU A 106 -3.94 -10.00 10.12
C LEU A 106 -5.28 -9.44 10.63
N ALA A 107 -6.37 -10.22 10.58
CA ALA A 107 -7.67 -9.79 11.10
C ALA A 107 -7.65 -9.64 12.63
N ASP A 108 -6.99 -10.57 13.34
CA ASP A 108 -6.86 -10.58 14.79
C ASP A 108 -6.05 -9.37 15.32
N GLU A 109 -5.25 -8.72 14.46
CA GLU A 109 -4.50 -7.51 14.84
C GLU A 109 -5.39 -6.25 14.92
N HIS A 110 -6.58 -6.24 14.31
CA HIS A 110 -7.55 -5.13 14.32
C HIS A 110 -6.93 -3.78 13.89
N PHE A 111 -6.55 -3.68 12.61
CA PHE A 111 -6.00 -2.44 12.05
C PHE A 111 -7.06 -1.35 11.86
N ASP A 112 -6.70 -0.10 12.16
CA ASP A 112 -7.56 1.08 11.99
C ASP A 112 -7.61 1.55 10.54
N ALA A 113 -6.52 1.38 9.79
CA ALA A 113 -6.42 1.82 8.40
C ALA A 113 -5.48 0.95 7.56
N GLY A 114 -5.76 0.89 6.27
CA GLY A 114 -4.98 0.20 5.26
C GLY A 114 -4.37 1.20 4.28
N ILE A 115 -3.09 1.04 3.95
CA ILE A 115 -2.43 1.85 2.92
C ILE A 115 -1.87 0.92 1.84
N THR A 116 -2.23 1.16 0.59
CA THR A 116 -1.70 0.41 -0.54
C THR A 116 -1.40 1.34 -1.70
N GLU A 117 -0.50 0.91 -2.58
CA GLU A 117 -0.29 1.59 -3.84
C GLU A 117 -1.40 1.27 -4.85
N VAL A 118 -1.76 2.21 -5.73
CA VAL A 118 -2.74 2.03 -6.83
C VAL A 118 -2.41 0.81 -7.68
N LEU A 119 -1.12 0.57 -7.96
CA LEU A 119 -0.66 -0.59 -8.72
C LEU A 119 -0.66 -1.89 -7.89
N GLY A 120 -0.61 -1.78 -6.56
CA GLY A 120 -0.65 -2.90 -5.61
C GLY A 120 -2.07 -3.38 -5.31
N THR A 121 -2.79 -3.79 -6.35
CA THR A 121 -4.24 -4.15 -6.24
C THR A 121 -4.56 -5.19 -5.17
N CYS A 122 -3.62 -6.08 -4.86
CA CYS A 122 -3.81 -7.10 -3.83
C CYS A 122 -4.07 -6.52 -2.44
N GLY A 123 -3.51 -5.33 -2.13
CA GLY A 123 -3.73 -4.66 -0.86
C GLY A 123 -5.21 -4.45 -0.55
N TYR A 124 -6.00 -4.05 -1.56
CA TYR A 124 -7.44 -3.87 -1.41
C TYR A 124 -8.16 -5.16 -1.03
N GLY A 125 -7.80 -6.29 -1.64
CA GLY A 125 -8.38 -7.59 -1.32
C GLY A 125 -8.01 -8.08 0.08
N ILE A 126 -6.80 -7.78 0.54
CA ILE A 126 -6.38 -8.07 1.92
C ILE A 126 -7.22 -7.24 2.89
N PHE A 127 -7.34 -5.94 2.64
CA PHE A 127 -8.08 -5.02 3.53
C PHE A 127 -9.55 -5.41 3.67
N ASP A 128 -10.21 -5.74 2.56
CA ASP A 128 -11.58 -6.26 2.56
C ASP A 128 -11.69 -7.56 3.37
N LYS A 129 -10.75 -8.50 3.17
CA LYS A 129 -10.79 -9.80 3.85
C LYS A 129 -10.50 -9.74 5.35
N VAL A 130 -9.70 -8.78 5.80
CA VAL A 130 -9.32 -8.61 7.21
C VAL A 130 -10.17 -7.57 7.95
N GLY A 131 -11.13 -6.94 7.27
CA GLY A 131 -12.12 -6.04 7.88
C GLY A 131 -11.63 -4.60 8.08
N ILE A 132 -10.78 -4.09 7.18
CA ILE A 132 -10.30 -2.70 7.22
C ILE A 132 -11.16 -1.83 6.29
N ASP A 133 -11.94 -0.93 6.89
CA ASP A 133 -12.85 -0.04 6.15
C ASP A 133 -12.17 1.27 5.69
N HIS A 134 -11.14 1.71 6.40
CA HIS A 134 -10.44 2.96 6.09
C HIS A 134 -9.22 2.69 5.22
N ILE A 135 -9.33 2.98 3.92
CA ILE A 135 -8.30 2.67 2.93
C ILE A 135 -7.73 3.95 2.32
N ILE A 136 -6.40 4.06 2.31
CA ILE A 136 -5.65 5.11 1.62
C ILE A 136 -4.94 4.47 0.43
N SER A 137 -5.23 4.98 -0.76
CA SER A 137 -4.51 4.62 -1.98
C SER A 137 -3.43 5.66 -2.28
N THR A 138 -2.22 5.20 -2.53
CA THR A 138 -1.07 6.04 -2.83
C THR A 138 -0.47 5.69 -4.19
N THR A 139 0.33 6.57 -4.77
CA THR A 139 1.01 6.29 -6.03
C THR A 139 2.39 6.94 -6.02
N ALA A 140 3.43 6.16 -6.33
CA ALA A 140 4.77 6.71 -6.55
C ALA A 140 4.86 7.46 -7.91
N LEU A 141 3.88 7.24 -8.79
CA LEU A 141 3.69 7.97 -10.03
C LEU A 141 2.77 9.17 -9.80
N GLY A 142 2.81 10.18 -10.68
CA GLY A 142 1.78 11.22 -10.72
C GLY A 142 0.39 10.62 -10.95
N ILE A 143 -0.65 11.31 -10.48
CA ILE A 143 -2.04 10.91 -10.74
C ILE A 143 -2.28 11.01 -12.25
N LEU A 144 -2.49 9.88 -12.90
CA LEU A 144 -2.91 9.80 -14.29
C LEU A 144 -4.39 10.18 -14.41
N ASP A 145 -4.80 10.78 -15.53
CA ASP A 145 -6.20 11.20 -15.75
C ASP A 145 -7.20 10.05 -15.50
N THR A 146 -6.85 8.82 -15.91
CA THR A 146 -7.69 7.62 -15.70
C THR A 146 -7.81 7.24 -14.22
N MET A 147 -6.79 7.51 -13.41
CA MET A 147 -6.84 7.33 -11.95
C MET A 147 -7.67 8.45 -11.32
N GLY A 148 -7.54 9.68 -11.82
CA GLY A 148 -8.36 10.80 -11.37
C GLY A 148 -9.85 10.53 -11.56
N ASP A 149 -10.25 10.04 -12.74
CA ASP A 149 -11.63 9.68 -13.03
C ASP A 149 -12.15 8.54 -12.10
N LEU A 150 -11.30 7.57 -11.72
CA LEU A 150 -11.65 6.49 -10.79
C LEU A 150 -11.93 6.98 -9.36
N TYR A 151 -11.17 7.98 -8.91
CA TYR A 151 -11.26 8.56 -7.56
C TYR A 151 -12.06 9.88 -7.51
N ASP A 152 -12.74 10.23 -8.60
CA ASP A 152 -13.49 11.49 -8.78
C ASP A 152 -12.66 12.75 -8.43
N LEU A 153 -11.37 12.72 -8.80
CA LEU A 153 -10.44 13.81 -8.60
C LEU A 153 -10.47 14.78 -9.80
N PRO A 154 -10.33 16.10 -9.56
CA PRO A 154 -10.22 17.06 -10.65
C PRO A 154 -8.97 16.77 -11.48
N ARG A 155 -9.08 16.87 -12.80
CA ARG A 155 -7.91 16.80 -13.69
C ARG A 155 -6.96 17.93 -13.35
N LEU A 156 -5.67 17.61 -13.18
CA LEU A 156 -4.63 18.55 -12.78
C LEU A 156 -3.71 18.83 -13.98
N PRO A 157 -3.97 19.89 -14.78
CA PRO A 157 -3.23 20.16 -16.02
C PRO A 157 -1.74 20.45 -15.79
N SER A 158 -1.35 20.75 -14.55
CA SER A 158 0.03 20.97 -14.15
C SER A 158 0.84 19.68 -14.03
N ILE A 159 0.19 18.50 -14.03
CA ILE A 159 0.82 17.20 -13.78
C ILE A 159 0.67 16.27 -15.00
N THR A 160 -0.37 16.46 -15.82
CA THR A 160 -0.57 15.75 -17.09
C THR A 160 -0.27 16.68 -18.28
N PRO A 161 0.88 16.53 -18.97
CA PRO A 161 1.13 17.30 -20.19
C PRO A 161 0.07 16.94 -21.24
N CYS A 162 -0.52 17.97 -21.84
CA CYS A 162 -1.54 17.85 -22.89
C CYS A 162 -1.03 17.11 -24.12
#